data_AF-A0A534UFY8-F1
#
_entry.id   AF-A0A534UFY8-F1
#
_cell.length_a   1.000
_cell.length_b   1.000
_cell.length_c   1.000
_cell.angle_alpha   90.00
_cell.angle_beta   90.00
_cell.angle_gamma   90.00
#
_symmetry.space_group_name_H-M   'P 1'
#
loop_
_entity.id
_entity.type
_entity.pdbx_description
1 polymer ?
#
loop_
_entity_poly.entity_id
_entity_poly.type
_entity_poly.pdbx_seq_one_letter_code
_entity_poly.pdbx_strand_id
1 'polypeptide(L)'
;MPKDNANMPKDLRSFVAELESKYPEEVARVTKPISPRYEITALLTQLEKSKRFPLLFCEKVEGSDARVIINAQASRRLMALAMECKPEELAAKFSERQGKPIAPVEVSEGPVHEVVKTGDDVDLTKVPLLTHYDVNAAPYITAGIVVAADPDTGVRNTSYNRLMMARKRELRIFMAIGRHLCTLHNKLERRNEPLPIAIVVGVHPLFSLGAQAFTPSTEDEYAVIGGMMGEALRVVKAKTVPILVPADAEMVIEGKILANVRREEGPFGEFTGHAVSKDDRQVIEVTAITHRKNYLFQDVHAGYTEHKLMGAVPRE
;
A
#
# COMPACT_ATOMS: atom_id res chain seq x y z
N MET A 1 -12.01 -17.54 -28.28
CA MET A 1 -11.92 -16.08 -28.51
C MET A 1 -11.83 -15.42 -27.14
N PRO A 2 -10.73 -14.74 -26.79
CA PRO A 2 -10.69 -13.98 -25.54
C PRO A 2 -11.60 -12.76 -25.72
N LYS A 3 -12.53 -12.59 -24.78
CA LYS A 3 -13.35 -11.38 -24.67
C LYS A 3 -12.43 -10.17 -24.50
N ASP A 4 -12.84 -9.05 -25.10
CA ASP A 4 -12.16 -7.77 -25.06
C ASP A 4 -11.66 -7.41 -23.64
N ASN A 5 -10.35 -7.28 -23.49
CA ASN A 5 -9.67 -6.84 -22.27
C ASN A 5 -9.84 -5.33 -21.99
N ALA A 6 -10.62 -4.62 -22.81
CA ALA A 6 -10.70 -3.15 -22.80
C ALA A 6 -11.57 -2.56 -21.68
N ASN A 7 -12.10 -3.36 -20.75
CA ASN A 7 -13.08 -2.89 -19.77
C ASN A 7 -12.90 -3.44 -18.33
N MET A 8 -11.74 -4.01 -18.00
CA MET A 8 -11.40 -4.31 -16.60
C MET A 8 -10.72 -3.09 -15.96
N PRO A 9 -11.19 -2.63 -14.78
CA PRO A 9 -10.52 -1.56 -14.03
C PRO A 9 -9.06 -1.91 -13.76
N LYS A 10 -8.16 -0.93 -13.77
CA LYS A 10 -6.76 -1.14 -13.40
C LYS A 10 -6.64 -1.41 -11.90
N ASP A 11 -6.38 -2.67 -11.55
CA ASP A 11 -6.15 -3.12 -10.18
C ASP A 11 -4.91 -4.04 -10.09
N LEU A 12 -4.57 -4.52 -8.88
CA LEU A 12 -3.42 -5.40 -8.71
C LEU A 12 -3.56 -6.69 -9.55
N ARG A 13 -4.77 -7.25 -9.66
CA ARG A 13 -5.01 -8.51 -10.38
C ARG A 13 -4.87 -8.32 -11.88
N SER A 14 -5.38 -7.23 -12.44
CA SER A 14 -5.22 -6.90 -13.86
C SER A 14 -3.75 -6.72 -14.22
N PHE A 15 -2.97 -6.05 -13.36
CA PHE A 15 -1.52 -5.89 -13.56
C PHE A 15 -0.79 -7.23 -13.52
N VAL A 16 -1.06 -8.09 -12.52
CA VAL A 16 -0.44 -9.40 -12.42
C VAL A 16 -0.77 -10.26 -13.64
N ALA A 17 -2.04 -10.27 -14.09
CA ALA A 17 -2.45 -11.02 -15.27
C ALA A 17 -1.78 -10.50 -16.56
N GLU A 18 -1.64 -9.19 -16.71
CA GLU A 18 -0.92 -8.59 -17.83
C GLU A 18 0.57 -8.96 -17.81
N LEU A 19 1.21 -8.88 -16.65
CA LEU A 19 2.61 -9.23 -16.46
C LEU A 19 2.86 -10.71 -16.81
N GLU A 20 2.03 -11.62 -16.30
CA GLU A 20 2.13 -13.05 -16.62
C GLU A 20 1.93 -13.34 -18.10
N SER A 21 1.04 -12.60 -18.76
CA SER A 21 0.79 -12.78 -20.19
C SER A 21 1.92 -12.25 -21.08
N LYS A 22 2.54 -11.12 -20.71
CA LYS A 22 3.53 -10.43 -21.57
C LYS A 22 4.97 -10.81 -21.23
N TYR A 23 5.26 -11.01 -19.95
CA TYR A 23 6.60 -11.25 -19.42
C TYR A 23 6.55 -12.32 -18.31
N PRO A 24 6.17 -13.57 -18.63
CA PRO A 24 6.08 -14.64 -17.63
C PRO A 24 7.40 -14.88 -16.88
N GLU A 25 8.55 -14.52 -17.48
CA GLU A 25 9.86 -14.60 -16.85
C GLU A 25 10.08 -13.59 -15.70
N GLU A 26 9.26 -12.53 -15.64
CA GLU A 26 9.25 -11.54 -14.56
C GLU A 26 8.35 -11.94 -13.39
N VAL A 27 7.75 -13.13 -13.43
CA VAL A 27 6.93 -13.66 -12.35
C VAL A 27 7.57 -14.93 -11.80
N ALA A 28 7.92 -14.90 -10.52
CA ALA A 28 8.42 -16.06 -9.80
C ALA A 28 7.33 -16.57 -8.85
N ARG A 29 6.91 -17.82 -9.00
CA ARG A 29 5.89 -18.45 -8.15
C ARG A 29 6.52 -19.36 -7.10
N VAL A 30 6.14 -19.18 -5.84
CA VAL A 30 6.49 -20.04 -4.72
C VAL A 30 5.26 -20.88 -4.35
N THR A 31 5.29 -22.14 -4.75
CA THR A 31 4.18 -23.09 -4.58
C THR A 31 4.30 -23.95 -3.31
N LYS A 32 5.51 -24.00 -2.73
CA LYS A 32 5.77 -24.63 -1.44
C LYS A 32 5.30 -23.68 -0.31
N PRO A 33 4.86 -24.22 0.84
CA PRO A 33 4.63 -23.40 2.02
C PRO A 33 5.86 -22.53 2.33
N ILE A 34 5.63 -21.27 2.67
CA ILE A 34 6.67 -20.31 3.03
C ILE A 34 6.24 -19.49 4.25
N SER A 35 7.16 -19.27 5.17
CA SER A 35 6.91 -18.48 6.36
C SER A 35 6.88 -16.97 6.02
N PRO A 36 5.87 -16.20 6.49
CA PRO A 36 5.87 -14.74 6.38
C PRO A 36 6.92 -14.08 7.27
N ARG A 37 7.51 -14.85 8.20
CA ARG A 37 8.62 -14.43 9.03
C ARG A 37 9.93 -14.80 8.34
N TYR A 38 10.63 -13.78 7.84
CA TYR A 38 11.97 -13.81 7.24
C TYR A 38 12.12 -14.55 5.90
N GLU A 39 11.41 -15.64 5.64
CA GLU A 39 11.71 -16.48 4.47
C GLU A 39 11.40 -15.80 3.14
N ILE A 40 10.25 -15.12 3.03
CA ILE A 40 9.88 -14.38 1.82
C ILE A 40 10.93 -13.30 1.51
N THR A 41 11.32 -12.51 2.50
CA THR A 41 12.31 -11.43 2.34
C THR A 41 13.72 -11.97 2.11
N ALA A 42 14.11 -13.08 2.75
CA ALA A 42 15.39 -13.75 2.51
C ALA A 42 15.49 -14.29 1.08
N LEU A 43 14.41 -14.83 0.52
CA LEU A 43 14.35 -15.24 -0.88
C LEU A 43 14.56 -14.04 -1.82
N LEU A 44 13.89 -12.92 -1.56
CA LEU A 44 14.10 -11.68 -2.32
C LEU A 44 15.53 -11.16 -2.21
N THR A 45 16.13 -11.22 -1.02
CA THR A 45 17.55 -10.89 -0.82
C THR A 45 18.46 -11.71 -1.73
N GLN A 46 18.20 -13.00 -1.86
CA GLN A 46 19.00 -13.88 -2.71
C GLN A 46 18.78 -13.60 -4.21
N LEU A 47 17.55 -13.28 -4.61
CA LEU A 47 17.22 -12.88 -5.98
C LEU A 47 17.93 -11.57 -6.36
N GLU A 48 17.89 -10.55 -5.49
CA GLU A 48 18.56 -9.27 -5.71
C GLU A 48 20.09 -9.43 -5.80
N LYS A 49 20.71 -10.27 -4.96
CA LYS A 49 22.14 -10.62 -5.08
C LYS A 49 22.49 -11.23 -6.44
N SER A 50 21.54 -11.92 -7.04
CA SER A 50 21.66 -12.51 -8.39
C SER A 50 21.19 -11.57 -9.50
N LYS A 51 20.92 -10.29 -9.19
CA LYS A 51 20.39 -9.26 -10.10
C LYS A 51 19.07 -9.65 -10.76
N ARG A 52 18.21 -10.38 -10.05
CA ARG A 52 16.87 -10.78 -10.49
C ARG A 52 15.82 -10.08 -9.65
N PHE A 53 14.85 -9.45 -10.31
CA PHE A 53 13.81 -8.64 -9.67
C PHE A 53 12.39 -9.03 -10.10
N PRO A 54 12.05 -10.33 -10.14
CA PRO A 54 10.71 -10.74 -10.51
C PRO A 54 9.70 -10.29 -9.44
N LEU A 55 8.46 -10.08 -9.85
CA LEU A 55 7.32 -10.13 -8.94
C LEU A 55 7.28 -11.53 -8.32
N LEU A 56 7.34 -11.60 -7.00
CA LEU A 56 7.29 -12.87 -6.28
C LEU A 56 5.84 -13.12 -5.83
N PHE A 57 5.28 -14.24 -6.27
CA PHE A 57 3.94 -14.67 -5.95
C PHE A 57 4.01 -15.89 -5.03
N CYS A 58 3.68 -15.71 -3.76
CA CYS A 58 3.66 -16.79 -2.76
C CYS A 58 2.25 -17.36 -2.62
N GLU A 59 2.06 -18.60 -3.04
CA GLU A 59 0.73 -19.23 -3.13
C GLU A 59 0.23 -19.79 -1.80
N LYS A 60 1.15 -20.17 -0.91
CA LYS A 60 0.86 -20.81 0.38
C LYS A 60 1.72 -20.17 1.47
N VAL A 61 1.12 -19.26 2.23
CA VAL A 61 1.79 -18.58 3.33
C VAL A 61 1.33 -19.18 4.65
N GLU A 62 2.29 -19.54 5.50
CA GLU A 62 1.98 -20.18 6.78
C GLU A 62 1.08 -19.29 7.65
N GLY A 63 0.03 -19.88 8.23
CA GLY A 63 -0.89 -19.17 9.12
C GLY A 63 -1.94 -18.29 8.44
N SER A 64 -2.03 -18.29 7.10
CA SER A 64 -3.04 -17.53 6.36
C SER A 64 -3.53 -18.27 5.11
N ASP A 65 -4.80 -18.07 4.77
CA ASP A 65 -5.38 -18.53 3.49
C ASP A 65 -5.12 -17.53 2.34
N ALA A 66 -4.60 -16.35 2.67
CA ALA A 66 -4.27 -15.33 1.69
C ALA A 66 -2.94 -15.62 1.00
N ARG A 67 -2.83 -15.13 -0.24
CA ARG A 67 -1.60 -15.20 -1.04
C ARG A 67 -0.83 -13.90 -0.85
N VAL A 68 0.49 -13.97 -0.90
CA VAL A 68 1.35 -12.78 -0.76
C VAL A 68 1.99 -12.45 -2.11
N ILE A 69 1.95 -11.17 -2.48
CA ILE A 69 2.69 -10.61 -3.61
C ILE A 69 3.65 -9.55 -3.09
N ILE A 70 4.86 -9.56 -3.62
CA ILE A 70 5.92 -8.60 -3.29
C ILE A 70 6.77 -8.37 -4.55
N ASN A 71 7.49 -7.25 -4.64
CA ASN A 71 8.24 -6.85 -5.84
C ASN A 71 7.38 -6.50 -7.07
N ALA A 72 6.15 -6.02 -6.88
CA ALA A 72 5.31 -5.55 -7.99
C ALA A 72 5.92 -4.33 -8.72
N GLN A 73 6.82 -3.61 -8.05
CA GLN A 73 7.50 -2.41 -8.54
C GLN A 73 9.03 -2.51 -8.41
N ALA A 74 9.58 -3.73 -8.43
CA ALA A 74 11.02 -3.96 -8.22
C ALA A 74 11.91 -3.64 -9.43
N SER A 75 11.36 -3.23 -10.57
CA SER A 75 12.15 -2.80 -11.72
C SER A 75 11.46 -1.70 -12.53
N ARG A 76 12.26 -0.89 -13.24
CA ARG A 76 11.73 0.11 -14.20
C ARG A 76 10.89 -0.54 -15.30
N ARG A 77 11.21 -1.78 -15.68
CA ARG A 77 10.44 -2.54 -16.69
C ARG A 77 9.02 -2.82 -16.20
N LEU A 78 8.86 -3.25 -14.95
CA LEU A 78 7.54 -3.48 -14.33
C LEU A 78 6.74 -2.18 -14.23
N MET A 79 7.37 -1.09 -13.76
CA MET A 79 6.72 0.21 -13.68
C MET A 79 6.33 0.76 -15.06
N ALA A 80 7.19 0.60 -16.06
CA ALA A 80 6.93 1.05 -17.43
C ALA A 80 5.83 0.23 -18.12
N LEU A 81 5.74 -1.08 -17.84
CA LEU A 81 4.61 -1.90 -18.24
C LEU A 81 3.31 -1.33 -17.68
N ALA A 82 3.25 -1.08 -16.37
CA ALA A 82 2.08 -0.49 -15.73
C ALA A 82 1.72 0.89 -16.32
N MET A 83 2.74 1.69 -16.66
CA MET A 83 2.61 3.03 -17.26
C MET A 83 2.29 3.01 -18.76
N GLU A 84 2.32 1.85 -19.40
CA GLU A 84 2.16 1.67 -20.84
C GLU A 84 3.18 2.52 -21.65
N CYS A 85 4.43 2.56 -21.20
CA CYS A 85 5.53 3.27 -21.85
C CYS A 85 6.79 2.44 -21.89
N LYS A 86 7.85 2.97 -22.52
CA LYS A 86 9.18 2.35 -22.42
C LYS A 86 9.87 2.72 -21.09
N PRO A 87 10.80 1.90 -20.57
CA PRO A 87 11.52 2.20 -19.33
C PRO A 87 12.26 3.55 -19.30
N GLU A 88 12.70 4.02 -20.47
CA GLU A 88 13.42 5.29 -20.62
C GLU A 88 12.47 6.50 -20.55
N GLU A 89 11.19 6.29 -20.84
CA GLU A 89 10.15 7.32 -20.88
C GLU A 89 9.44 7.48 -19.52
N LEU A 90 9.73 6.60 -18.55
CA LEU A 90 8.98 6.47 -17.30
C LEU A 90 8.87 7.77 -16.51
N ALA A 91 9.98 8.49 -16.30
CA ALA A 91 9.98 9.74 -15.54
C ALA A 91 9.22 10.86 -16.27
N ALA A 92 9.44 10.99 -17.58
CA ALA A 92 8.72 11.95 -18.40
C ALA A 92 7.21 11.67 -18.41
N LYS A 93 6.81 10.40 -18.51
CA LYS A 93 5.40 9.99 -18.49
C LYS A 93 4.77 10.19 -17.11
N PHE A 94 5.50 9.91 -16.04
CA PHE A 94 5.09 10.20 -14.66
C PHE A 94 4.78 11.69 -14.49
N SER A 95 5.72 12.57 -14.88
CA SER A 95 5.55 14.02 -14.80
C SER A 95 4.36 14.51 -15.64
N GLU A 96 4.20 14.00 -16.86
CA GLU A 96 3.07 14.32 -17.74
C GLU A 96 1.72 13.97 -17.09
N ARG A 97 1.61 12.77 -16.52
CA ARG A 97 0.35 12.28 -15.93
C ARG A 97 0.05 12.91 -14.58
N GLN A 98 1.07 13.22 -13.78
CA GLN A 98 0.90 13.96 -12.53
C GLN A 98 0.24 15.33 -12.78
N GLY A 99 0.60 16.02 -13.87
CA GLY A 99 0.01 17.30 -14.27
C GLY A 99 -1.39 17.22 -14.89
N LYS A 100 -2.01 16.02 -14.97
CA LYS A 100 -3.32 15.79 -15.58
C LYS A 100 -4.26 15.06 -14.61
N PRO A 101 -4.60 15.66 -13.45
CA PRO A 101 -5.43 15.00 -12.45
C PRO A 101 -6.82 14.65 -13.01
N ILE A 102 -7.33 13.48 -12.64
CA ILE A 102 -8.65 12.98 -13.01
C ILE A 102 -9.42 12.68 -11.73
N ALA A 103 -10.51 13.42 -11.49
CA ALA A 103 -11.31 13.27 -10.28
C ALA A 103 -11.83 11.82 -10.10
N PRO A 104 -11.86 11.30 -8.86
CA PRO A 104 -12.41 9.97 -8.61
C PRO A 104 -13.92 9.94 -8.83
N VAL A 105 -14.44 8.75 -9.11
CA VAL A 105 -15.88 8.49 -9.26
C VAL A 105 -16.37 7.63 -8.11
N GLU A 106 -17.38 8.12 -7.39
CA GLU A 106 -18.04 7.34 -6.34
C GLU A 106 -18.90 6.24 -6.96
N VAL A 107 -18.77 5.03 -6.42
CA VAL A 107 -19.59 3.86 -6.79
C VAL A 107 -20.31 3.33 -5.55
N SER A 108 -21.47 2.71 -5.76
CA SER A 108 -22.28 2.16 -4.65
C SER A 108 -21.62 0.96 -3.97
N GLU A 109 -20.92 0.13 -4.74
CA GLU A 109 -20.28 -1.08 -4.27
C GLU A 109 -18.91 -1.28 -4.95
N GLY A 110 -18.03 -2.02 -4.28
CA GLY A 110 -16.70 -2.35 -4.78
C GLY A 110 -16.26 -3.72 -4.28
N PRO A 111 -15.44 -4.46 -5.04
CA PRO A 111 -14.97 -5.79 -4.66
C PRO A 111 -14.21 -5.79 -3.32
N VAL A 112 -13.60 -4.67 -2.91
CA VAL A 112 -12.97 -4.54 -1.58
C VAL A 112 -13.91 -4.84 -0.40
N HIS A 113 -15.24 -4.78 -0.61
CA HIS A 113 -16.24 -5.06 0.42
C HIS A 113 -16.86 -6.46 0.34
N GLU A 114 -16.31 -7.38 -0.46
CA GLU A 114 -16.83 -8.77 -0.53
C GLU A 114 -16.77 -9.50 0.82
N VAL A 115 -15.80 -9.17 1.67
CA VAL A 115 -15.72 -9.60 3.07
C VAL A 115 -15.54 -8.36 3.94
N VAL A 116 -16.38 -8.24 4.97
CA VAL A 116 -16.36 -7.12 5.92
C VAL A 116 -16.25 -7.68 7.33
N LYS A 117 -15.24 -7.22 8.08
CA LYS A 117 -15.01 -7.53 9.49
C LYS A 117 -15.01 -6.23 10.27
N THR A 118 -15.94 -6.06 11.19
CA THR A 118 -16.08 -4.85 12.02
C THR A 118 -16.19 -5.24 13.48
N GLY A 119 -15.99 -4.27 14.38
CA GLY A 119 -16.20 -4.48 15.81
C GLY A 119 -15.38 -5.66 16.30
N ASP A 120 -16.05 -6.69 16.82
CA ASP A 120 -15.34 -7.81 17.44
C ASP A 120 -14.62 -8.78 16.50
N ASP A 121 -15.02 -8.77 15.23
CA ASP A 121 -14.46 -9.64 14.19
C ASP A 121 -13.14 -9.13 13.62
N VAL A 122 -12.71 -7.93 13.98
CA VAL A 122 -11.42 -7.37 13.56
C VAL A 122 -10.28 -8.10 14.28
N ASP A 123 -9.43 -8.75 13.49
CA ASP A 123 -8.24 -9.45 13.95
C ASP A 123 -7.09 -9.35 12.93
N LEU A 124 -6.15 -8.44 13.18
CA LEU A 124 -4.94 -8.24 12.38
C LEU A 124 -4.03 -9.48 12.35
N THR A 125 -4.14 -10.39 13.35
CA THR A 125 -3.30 -11.59 13.40
C THR A 125 -3.67 -12.63 12.33
N LYS A 126 -4.80 -12.44 11.64
CA LYS A 126 -5.23 -13.25 10.50
C LYS A 126 -4.70 -12.75 9.15
N VAL A 127 -4.18 -11.53 9.11
CA VAL A 127 -3.54 -10.95 7.92
C VAL A 127 -2.11 -11.50 7.83
N PRO A 128 -1.62 -11.94 6.66
CA PRO A 128 -0.27 -12.49 6.52
C PRO A 128 0.77 -11.37 6.54
N LEU A 129 0.90 -10.66 7.67
CA LEU A 129 1.87 -9.58 7.85
C LEU A 129 3.29 -10.16 7.89
N LEU A 130 4.24 -9.51 7.22
CA LEU A 130 5.60 -10.01 7.12
C LEU A 130 6.46 -9.45 8.26
N THR A 131 7.44 -10.25 8.68
CA THR A 131 8.58 -9.78 9.48
C THR A 131 9.83 -9.86 8.61
N HIS A 132 10.38 -8.71 8.21
CA HIS A 132 11.39 -8.65 7.13
C HIS A 132 12.77 -9.07 7.63
N TYR A 133 13.11 -8.59 8.83
CA TYR A 133 14.41 -8.75 9.44
C TYR A 133 14.27 -9.20 10.90
N ASP A 134 15.28 -9.89 11.40
CA ASP A 134 15.38 -10.32 12.79
C ASP A 134 15.28 -9.15 13.79
N VAL A 135 15.78 -7.97 13.41
CA VAL A 135 15.68 -6.73 14.19
C VAL A 135 14.27 -6.14 14.24
N ASN A 136 13.32 -6.56 13.39
CA ASN A 136 11.96 -6.02 13.45
C ASN A 136 11.27 -6.45 14.74
N ALA A 137 10.70 -5.49 15.47
CA ALA A 137 10.04 -5.75 16.74
C ALA A 137 8.77 -6.61 16.63
N ALA A 138 8.09 -6.56 15.48
CA ALA A 138 6.86 -7.29 15.21
C ALA A 138 6.65 -7.42 13.68
N PRO A 139 5.59 -8.10 13.21
CA PRO A 139 5.15 -8.01 11.83
C PRO A 139 4.68 -6.60 11.44
N TYR A 140 4.87 -6.22 10.17
CA TYR A 140 4.53 -4.91 9.64
C TYR A 140 3.62 -5.00 8.40
N ILE A 141 2.81 -3.97 8.19
CA ILE A 141 2.30 -3.62 6.87
C ILE A 141 3.27 -2.59 6.30
N THR A 142 3.91 -2.92 5.17
CA THR A 142 4.90 -2.06 4.53
C THR A 142 4.45 -1.50 3.19
N ALA A 143 3.50 -2.16 2.52
CA ALA A 143 2.81 -1.65 1.32
C ALA A 143 1.54 -0.84 1.66
N GLY A 144 1.42 -0.34 2.90
CA GLY A 144 0.22 0.36 3.38
C GLY A 144 0.17 1.81 2.94
N ILE A 145 -0.81 2.16 2.10
CA ILE A 145 -1.09 3.54 1.72
C ILE A 145 -2.16 4.10 2.66
N VAL A 146 -1.76 4.99 3.57
CA VAL A 146 -2.65 5.65 4.52
C VAL A 146 -3.36 6.79 3.84
N VAL A 147 -4.69 6.74 3.85
CA VAL A 147 -5.60 7.77 3.36
C VAL A 147 -6.16 8.52 4.56
N ALA A 148 -6.06 9.83 4.53
CA ALA A 148 -6.68 10.74 5.49
C ALA A 148 -7.29 11.93 4.73
N ALA A 149 -8.28 12.59 5.32
CA ALA A 149 -8.83 13.84 4.78
C ALA A 149 -8.70 14.95 5.82
N ASP A 150 -8.43 16.17 5.36
CA ASP A 150 -8.59 17.35 6.20
C ASP A 150 -10.08 17.56 6.49
N PRO A 151 -10.53 17.55 7.77
CA PRO A 151 -11.95 17.71 8.07
C PRO A 151 -12.50 19.11 7.79
N ASP A 152 -11.64 20.13 7.64
CA ASP A 152 -12.08 21.49 7.37
C ASP A 152 -12.24 21.74 5.86
N THR A 153 -11.45 21.06 5.00
CA THR A 153 -11.44 21.31 3.55
C THR A 153 -11.93 20.11 2.71
N GLY A 154 -11.95 18.91 3.29
CA GLY A 154 -12.23 17.66 2.57
C GLY A 154 -11.08 17.14 1.70
N VAL A 155 -9.96 17.86 1.61
CA VAL A 155 -8.82 17.47 0.77
C VAL A 155 -8.16 16.20 1.32
N ARG A 156 -7.97 15.21 0.44
CA ARG A 156 -7.39 13.91 0.79
C ARG A 156 -5.88 13.90 0.61
N ASN A 157 -5.20 13.30 1.58
CA ASN A 157 -3.83 12.86 1.49
C ASN A 157 -3.76 11.32 1.46
N THR A 158 -2.81 10.81 0.70
CA THR A 158 -2.35 9.44 0.61
C THR A 158 -0.86 9.40 0.96
N SER A 159 -0.42 8.41 1.72
CA SER A 159 1.01 8.28 2.01
C SER A 159 1.40 6.87 2.38
N TYR A 160 2.56 6.43 1.88
CA TYR A 160 3.17 5.20 2.36
C TYR A 160 3.68 5.38 3.78
N ASN A 161 3.25 4.49 4.66
CA ASN A 161 3.74 4.46 6.04
C ASN A 161 3.97 3.01 6.46
N ARG A 162 5.05 2.79 7.22
CA ARG A 162 5.24 1.51 7.92
C ARG A 162 4.29 1.45 9.11
N LEU A 163 3.63 0.31 9.27
CA LEU A 163 2.61 0.09 10.30
C LEU A 163 2.94 -1.20 11.07
N MET A 164 3.41 -1.05 12.30
CA MET A 164 3.75 -2.17 13.18
C MET A 164 2.48 -2.78 13.78
N MET A 165 2.29 -4.10 13.69
CA MET A 165 1.22 -4.78 14.41
C MET A 165 1.59 -4.96 15.87
N ALA A 166 0.92 -4.22 16.75
CA ALA A 166 1.11 -4.35 18.19
C ALA A 166 0.16 -5.38 18.81
N ARG A 167 -1.11 -5.41 18.36
CA ARG A 167 -2.17 -6.31 18.84
C ARG A 167 -3.22 -6.56 17.73
N LYS A 168 -4.20 -7.42 18.00
CA LYS A 168 -5.31 -7.75 17.08
C LYS A 168 -6.06 -6.54 16.46
N ARG A 169 -6.09 -5.39 17.12
CA ARG A 169 -6.75 -4.14 16.64
C ARG A 169 -5.91 -2.89 16.87
N GLU A 170 -4.60 -3.04 17.03
CA GLU A 170 -3.69 -1.94 17.33
C GLU A 170 -2.52 -1.97 16.36
N LEU A 171 -2.40 -0.92 15.56
CA LEU A 171 -1.19 -0.64 14.77
C LEU A 171 -0.44 0.54 15.40
N ARG A 172 0.86 0.61 15.16
CA ARG A 172 1.69 1.78 15.49
C ARG A 172 2.34 2.29 14.21
N ILE A 173 2.29 3.61 14.01
CA ILE A 173 2.67 4.25 12.74
C ILE A 173 3.85 5.20 12.96
N PHE A 174 4.86 5.07 12.11
CA PHE A 174 5.88 6.12 11.97
C PHE A 174 5.41 7.13 10.93
N MET A 175 5.13 8.37 11.37
CA MET A 175 4.82 9.48 10.47
C MET A 175 6.03 10.42 10.37
N ALA A 176 6.53 10.63 9.16
CA ALA A 176 7.61 11.57 8.93
C ALA A 176 7.17 13.01 9.28
N ILE A 177 7.95 13.68 10.11
CA ILE A 177 7.69 15.05 10.56
C ILE A 177 7.64 15.98 9.34
N GLY A 178 6.64 16.86 9.31
CA GLY A 178 6.44 17.85 8.24
C GLY A 178 5.74 17.32 6.99
N ARG A 179 5.42 16.03 6.90
CA ARG A 179 4.58 15.49 5.81
C ARG A 179 3.10 15.73 6.09
N HIS A 180 2.28 15.72 5.04
CA HIS A 180 0.85 16.05 5.09
C HIS A 180 0.10 15.27 6.17
N LEU A 181 0.25 13.94 6.23
CA LEU A 181 -0.38 13.11 7.26
C LEU A 181 -0.02 13.55 8.69
N CYS A 182 1.26 13.85 8.96
CA CYS A 182 1.70 14.34 10.27
C CYS A 182 1.10 15.71 10.59
N THR A 183 1.01 16.60 9.60
CA THR A 183 0.37 17.92 9.74
C THR A 183 -1.13 17.79 10.07
N LEU A 184 -1.84 16.89 9.38
CA LEU A 184 -3.26 16.60 9.63
C LEU A 184 -3.46 16.01 11.03
N HIS A 185 -2.63 15.05 11.43
CA HIS A 185 -2.69 14.47 12.79
C HIS A 185 -2.47 15.55 13.84
N ASN A 186 -1.43 16.38 13.72
CA ASN A 186 -1.13 17.45 14.67
C ASN A 186 -2.27 18.48 14.76
N LYS A 187 -3.00 18.72 13.66
CA LYS A 187 -4.16 19.60 13.63
C LYS A 187 -5.29 19.07 14.52
N LEU A 188 -5.63 17.79 14.41
CA LEU A 188 -6.72 17.20 15.21
C LEU A 188 -6.28 16.85 16.64
N GLU A 189 -5.01 16.51 16.83
CA GLU A 189 -4.45 16.31 18.16
C GLU A 189 -4.54 17.58 19.02
N ARG A 190 -4.35 18.77 18.44
CA ARG A 190 -4.59 20.06 19.11
C ARG A 190 -6.06 20.30 19.47
N ARG A 191 -6.99 19.61 18.81
CA ARG A 191 -8.44 19.59 19.12
C ARG A 191 -8.80 18.44 20.08
N ASN A 192 -7.82 17.64 20.50
CA ASN A 192 -8.02 16.39 21.24
C ASN A 192 -8.95 15.40 20.49
N GLU A 193 -8.91 15.45 19.16
CA GLU A 193 -9.72 14.63 18.26
C GLU A 193 -8.83 13.61 17.55
N PRO A 194 -9.26 12.34 17.42
CA PRO A 194 -8.52 11.36 16.64
C PRO A 194 -8.64 11.66 15.14
N LEU A 195 -7.63 11.30 14.35
CA LEU A 195 -7.67 11.41 12.89
C LEU A 195 -8.22 10.12 12.28
N PRO A 196 -9.42 10.12 11.65
CA PRO A 196 -9.89 8.97 10.90
C PRO A 196 -8.96 8.69 9.72
N ILE A 197 -8.67 7.40 9.49
CA ILE A 197 -7.82 6.94 8.40
C ILE A 197 -8.35 5.64 7.77
N ALA A 198 -7.93 5.38 6.55
CA ALA A 198 -8.02 4.08 5.91
C ALA A 198 -6.64 3.68 5.37
N ILE A 199 -6.21 2.44 5.61
CA ILE A 199 -4.97 1.88 5.08
C ILE A 199 -5.35 0.99 3.90
N VAL A 200 -4.90 1.35 2.71
CA VAL A 200 -5.18 0.63 1.47
C VAL A 200 -3.99 -0.29 1.15
N VAL A 201 -4.27 -1.56 0.87
CA VAL A 201 -3.28 -2.59 0.53
C VAL A 201 -3.73 -3.35 -0.73
N GLY A 202 -2.78 -3.64 -1.60
CA GLY A 202 -3.00 -4.39 -2.84
C GLY A 202 -3.72 -3.55 -3.88
N VAL A 203 -2.95 -2.71 -4.57
CA VAL A 203 -3.43 -1.76 -5.57
C VAL A 203 -2.63 -1.87 -6.86
N HIS A 204 -3.13 -1.30 -7.95
CA HIS A 204 -2.37 -1.21 -9.19
C HIS A 204 -1.05 -0.43 -8.96
N PRO A 205 0.09 -0.80 -9.59
CA PRO A 205 1.35 -0.06 -9.42
C PRO A 205 1.26 1.45 -9.70
N LEU A 206 0.41 1.86 -10.66
CA LEU A 206 0.16 3.28 -10.93
C LEU A 206 -0.55 4.01 -9.78
N PHE A 207 -1.42 3.33 -9.03
CA PHE A 207 -1.99 3.89 -7.81
C PHE A 207 -0.88 4.19 -6.80
N SER A 208 0.01 3.20 -6.59
CA SER A 208 1.16 3.37 -5.72
C SER A 208 2.08 4.50 -6.16
N LEU A 209 2.37 4.64 -7.46
CA LEU A 209 3.22 5.71 -7.97
C LEU A 209 2.54 7.08 -7.79
N GLY A 210 1.25 7.18 -8.04
CA GLY A 210 0.47 8.40 -7.82
C GLY A 210 0.46 8.83 -6.35
N ALA A 211 0.36 7.88 -5.42
CA ALA A 211 0.43 8.15 -3.98
C ALA A 211 1.82 8.63 -3.49
N GLN A 212 2.84 8.54 -4.34
CA GLN A 212 4.21 9.02 -4.06
C GLN A 212 4.50 10.36 -4.77
N ALA A 213 3.55 10.90 -5.52
CA ALA A 213 3.69 12.19 -6.21
C ALA A 213 3.87 13.33 -5.20
N PHE A 214 4.73 14.29 -5.54
CA PHE A 214 4.89 15.51 -4.74
C PHE A 214 3.82 16.51 -5.13
N THR A 215 2.74 16.53 -4.37
CA THR A 215 1.61 17.45 -4.57
C THR A 215 1.60 18.52 -3.47
N PRO A 216 1.04 19.72 -3.72
CA PRO A 216 0.67 20.65 -2.67
C PRO A 216 -0.41 20.06 -1.76
N SER A 217 -0.39 20.43 -0.47
CA SER A 217 -1.42 19.98 0.51
C SER A 217 -2.86 20.38 0.19
N THR A 218 -3.06 21.27 -0.79
CA THR A 218 -4.38 21.72 -1.28
C THR A 218 -4.92 20.86 -2.41
N GLU A 219 -4.12 19.96 -2.98
CA GLU A 219 -4.53 19.08 -4.07
C GLU A 219 -5.01 17.73 -3.52
N ASP A 220 -6.07 17.21 -4.15
CA ASP A 220 -6.59 15.89 -3.84
C ASP A 220 -5.74 14.81 -4.53
N GLU A 221 -5.00 14.05 -3.74
CA GLU A 221 -4.09 13.03 -4.27
C GLU A 221 -4.82 11.88 -4.98
N TYR A 222 -6.12 11.65 -4.73
CA TYR A 222 -6.89 10.70 -5.55
C TYR A 222 -7.06 11.18 -6.98
N ALA A 223 -7.15 12.49 -7.20
CA ALA A 223 -7.23 13.04 -8.54
C ALA A 223 -5.88 12.86 -9.28
N VAL A 224 -4.77 13.08 -8.58
CA VAL A 224 -3.42 12.84 -9.12
C VAL A 224 -3.19 11.37 -9.42
N ILE A 225 -3.64 10.48 -8.53
CA ILE A 225 -3.65 9.03 -8.77
C ILE A 225 -4.49 8.67 -10.02
N GLY A 226 -5.67 9.27 -10.19
CA GLY A 226 -6.48 9.07 -11.40
C GLY A 226 -5.75 9.51 -12.67
N GLY A 227 -5.08 10.67 -12.63
CA GLY A 227 -4.21 11.14 -13.70
C GLY A 227 -3.08 10.15 -14.02
N MET A 228 -2.43 9.63 -12.97
CA MET A 228 -1.39 8.61 -13.08
C MET A 228 -1.90 7.33 -13.74
N MET A 229 -3.08 6.85 -13.32
CA MET A 229 -3.74 5.66 -13.87
C MET A 229 -4.23 5.87 -15.32
N GLY A 230 -4.50 7.12 -15.70
CA GLY A 230 -5.13 7.48 -16.96
C GLY A 230 -6.64 7.24 -16.97
N GLU A 231 -7.23 6.95 -15.81
CA GLU A 231 -8.66 6.69 -15.62
C GLU A 231 -9.10 7.16 -14.23
N ALA A 232 -10.39 7.48 -14.08
CA ALA A 232 -10.94 7.91 -12.79
C ALA A 232 -10.88 6.78 -11.76
N LEU A 233 -10.33 7.08 -10.58
CA LEU A 233 -10.32 6.13 -9.48
C LEU A 233 -11.75 5.86 -9.02
N ARG A 234 -12.19 4.60 -9.07
CA ARG A 234 -13.45 4.17 -8.47
C ARG A 234 -13.30 4.12 -6.96
N VAL A 235 -14.16 4.84 -6.24
CA VAL A 235 -14.12 4.92 -4.78
C VAL A 235 -15.46 4.58 -4.16
N VAL A 236 -15.44 4.00 -2.97
CA VAL A 236 -16.63 3.57 -2.22
C VAL A 236 -16.51 4.03 -0.78
N LYS A 237 -17.64 4.25 -0.10
CA LYS A 237 -17.64 4.61 1.33
C LYS A 237 -17.07 3.50 2.19
N ALA A 238 -16.10 3.85 3.03
CA ALA A 238 -15.63 3.02 4.12
C ALA A 238 -16.77 2.66 5.09
N LYS A 239 -16.59 1.60 5.88
CA LYS A 239 -17.64 1.01 6.73
C LYS A 239 -17.77 1.68 8.09
N THR A 240 -16.68 2.17 8.67
CA THR A 240 -16.62 2.67 10.05
C THR A 240 -15.97 4.05 10.17
N VAL A 241 -15.42 4.60 9.07
CA VAL A 241 -14.82 5.94 9.03
C VAL A 241 -15.40 6.79 7.89
N PRO A 242 -15.41 8.14 8.00
CA PRO A 242 -15.95 9.03 6.97
C PRO A 242 -14.95 9.25 5.82
N ILE A 243 -14.47 8.16 5.20
CA ILE A 243 -13.47 8.19 4.12
C ILE A 243 -13.99 7.43 2.91
N LEU A 244 -13.71 7.95 1.71
CA LEU A 244 -13.86 7.22 0.46
C LEU A 244 -12.58 6.41 0.20
N VAL A 245 -12.71 5.10 0.00
CA VAL A 245 -11.59 4.18 -0.22
C VAL A 245 -11.65 3.58 -1.63
N PRO A 246 -10.53 3.13 -2.22
CA PRO A 246 -10.51 2.58 -3.56
C PRO A 246 -11.37 1.31 -3.63
N ALA A 247 -12.39 1.33 -4.49
CA ALA A 247 -13.34 0.22 -4.63
C ALA A 247 -12.64 -1.07 -5.08
N ASP A 248 -11.57 -0.91 -5.86
CA ASP A 248 -10.83 -1.99 -6.50
C ASP A 248 -9.54 -2.40 -5.74
N ALA A 249 -9.32 -1.94 -4.50
CA ALA A 249 -8.23 -2.47 -3.68
C ALA A 249 -8.46 -3.95 -3.28
N GLU A 250 -7.39 -4.67 -2.93
CA GLU A 250 -7.49 -6.02 -2.36
C GLU A 250 -7.98 -5.99 -0.91
N MET A 251 -7.49 -5.05 -0.11
CA MET A 251 -7.81 -4.90 1.31
C MET A 251 -7.78 -3.44 1.74
N VAL A 252 -8.71 -3.09 2.64
CA VAL A 252 -8.74 -1.82 3.36
C VAL A 252 -8.84 -2.08 4.87
N ILE A 253 -7.99 -1.42 5.65
CA ILE A 253 -8.02 -1.45 7.11
C ILE A 253 -8.43 -0.07 7.59
N GLU A 254 -9.58 0.03 8.25
CA GLU A 254 -10.16 1.30 8.69
C GLU A 254 -9.89 1.54 10.17
N GLY A 255 -9.60 2.77 10.53
CA GLY A 255 -9.29 3.09 11.92
C GLY A 255 -9.13 4.57 12.18
N LYS A 256 -8.57 4.88 13.35
CA LYS A 256 -8.28 6.25 13.73
C LYS A 256 -6.94 6.34 14.43
N ILE A 257 -6.14 7.34 14.07
CA ILE A 257 -4.92 7.69 14.80
C ILE A 257 -5.36 8.45 16.06
N LEU A 258 -5.03 7.92 17.23
CA LEU A 258 -5.47 8.46 18.51
C LEU A 258 -4.74 9.76 18.85
N ALA A 259 -5.49 10.78 19.29
CA ALA A 259 -4.92 12.02 19.82
C ALA A 259 -4.17 11.74 21.12
N ASN A 260 -2.98 12.33 21.27
CA ASN A 260 -2.19 12.34 22.51
C ASN A 260 -1.80 10.94 23.05
N VAL A 261 -1.97 9.88 22.26
CA VAL A 261 -1.53 8.52 22.62
C VAL A 261 -0.30 8.17 21.80
N ARG A 262 0.77 7.82 22.50
CA ARG A 262 2.00 7.26 21.92
C ARG A 262 2.43 6.02 22.68
N ARG A 263 3.01 5.06 21.96
CA ARG A 263 3.57 3.82 22.51
C ARG A 263 4.76 3.37 21.67
N GLU A 264 5.62 2.55 22.26
CA GLU A 264 6.86 2.04 21.64
C GLU A 264 6.60 1.42 20.25
N GLU A 265 7.30 1.85 19.21
CA GLU A 265 7.31 1.27 17.87
C GLU A 265 8.75 1.02 17.43
N GLY A 266 8.98 -0.06 16.69
CA GLY A 266 10.32 -0.47 16.30
C GLY A 266 11.08 -1.23 17.39
N PRO A 267 12.35 -1.59 17.16
CA PRO A 267 13.15 -1.19 16.00
C PRO A 267 12.67 -1.76 14.66
N PHE A 268 13.05 -1.10 13.57
CA PHE A 268 12.66 -1.45 12.20
C PHE A 268 13.80 -1.22 11.21
N GLY A 269 14.00 -2.13 10.25
CA GLY A 269 14.98 -2.01 9.18
C GLY A 269 14.48 -1.09 8.07
N GLU A 270 15.16 0.02 7.82
CA GLU A 270 14.66 1.12 6.98
C GLU A 270 15.33 1.18 5.59
N PHE A 271 14.77 1.98 4.67
CA PHE A 271 15.30 2.19 3.31
C PHE A 271 16.79 2.58 3.25
N THR A 272 17.33 3.14 4.32
CA THR A 272 18.75 3.52 4.47
C THR A 272 19.69 2.31 4.63
N GLY A 273 19.14 1.10 4.75
CA GLY A 273 19.90 -0.13 5.01
C GLY A 273 20.29 -0.31 6.48
N HIS A 274 19.78 0.53 7.39
CA HIS A 274 20.07 0.49 8.82
C HIS A 274 18.78 0.31 9.63
N ALA A 275 18.90 -0.28 10.81
CA ALA A 275 17.82 -0.32 11.77
C ALA A 275 17.62 1.06 12.41
N VAL A 276 16.37 1.54 12.44
CA VAL A 276 15.96 2.69 13.23
C VAL A 276 15.61 2.17 14.63
N SER A 277 16.09 2.87 15.66
CA SER A 277 15.81 2.53 17.06
C SER A 277 14.33 2.63 17.38
N LYS A 278 13.91 1.92 18.43
CA LYS A 278 12.58 2.06 18.99
C LYS A 278 12.33 3.48 19.51
N ASP A 279 11.11 3.96 19.37
CA ASP A 279 10.66 5.27 19.86
C ASP A 279 9.14 5.26 20.09
N ASP A 280 8.63 6.23 20.85
CA ASP A 280 7.20 6.38 21.08
C ASP A 280 6.52 6.98 19.84
N ARG A 281 5.55 6.23 19.30
CA ARG A 281 4.85 6.55 18.04
C ARG A 281 3.34 6.47 18.19
N GLN A 282 2.66 7.11 17.24
CA GLN A 282 1.21 7.21 17.17
C GLN A 282 0.56 5.84 17.15
N VAL A 283 -0.55 5.72 17.86
CA VAL A 283 -1.36 4.50 17.95
C VAL A 283 -2.57 4.63 17.05
N ILE A 284 -2.80 3.60 16.24
CA ILE A 284 -4.01 3.44 15.43
C ILE A 284 -4.90 2.40 16.11
N GLU A 285 -6.13 2.79 16.40
CA GLU A 285 -7.21 1.86 16.75
C GLU A 285 -7.91 1.40 15.47
N VAL A 286 -7.88 0.10 15.20
CA VAL A 286 -8.52 -0.49 14.01
C VAL A 286 -9.98 -0.83 14.33
N THR A 287 -10.87 -0.40 13.43
CA THR A 287 -12.33 -0.47 13.57
C THR A 287 -12.98 -1.38 12.53
N ALA A 288 -12.35 -1.55 11.36
CA ALA A 288 -12.77 -2.52 10.35
C ALA A 288 -11.60 -3.06 9.54
N ILE A 289 -11.75 -4.27 9.01
CA ILE A 289 -10.94 -4.82 7.92
C ILE A 289 -11.91 -5.28 6.85
N THR A 290 -11.77 -4.76 5.64
CA THR A 290 -12.53 -5.18 4.46
C THR A 290 -11.57 -5.69 3.40
N HIS A 291 -11.97 -6.73 2.67
CA HIS A 291 -11.15 -7.27 1.61
C HIS A 291 -11.96 -8.05 0.58
N ARG A 292 -11.35 -8.24 -0.60
CA ARG A 292 -11.84 -9.16 -1.63
C ARG A 292 -11.82 -10.60 -1.12
N LYS A 293 -12.68 -11.47 -1.65
CA LYS A 293 -12.51 -12.93 -1.50
C LYS A 293 -11.20 -13.36 -2.17
N ASN A 294 -10.49 -14.27 -1.52
CA ASN A 294 -9.18 -14.77 -1.97
C ASN A 294 -8.20 -13.62 -2.27
N TYR A 295 -8.13 -12.63 -1.37
CA TYR A 295 -7.34 -11.42 -1.59
C TYR A 295 -5.85 -11.72 -1.73
N LEU A 296 -5.17 -10.85 -2.47
CA LEU A 296 -3.72 -10.79 -2.59
C LEU A 296 -3.20 -9.77 -1.58
N PHE A 297 -2.45 -10.22 -0.58
CA PHE A 297 -1.76 -9.32 0.34
C PHE A 297 -0.49 -8.81 -0.34
N GLN A 298 -0.43 -7.52 -0.60
CA GLN A 298 0.78 -6.88 -1.14
C GLN A 298 1.69 -6.44 0.00
N ASP A 299 2.98 -6.74 -0.12
CA ASP A 299 4.03 -6.24 0.76
C ASP A 299 5.14 -5.56 -0.05
N VAL A 300 5.97 -4.73 0.60
CA VAL A 300 7.13 -4.05 -0.02
C VAL A 300 8.36 -4.28 0.85
N HIS A 301 9.38 -4.93 0.27
CA HIS A 301 10.59 -5.26 1.02
C HIS A 301 11.35 -3.99 1.47
N ALA A 302 11.20 -3.63 2.74
CA ALA A 302 11.85 -2.47 3.32
C ALA A 302 13.39 -2.54 3.17
N GLY A 303 14.05 -1.44 2.77
CA GLY A 303 15.51 -1.45 2.54
C GLY A 303 15.96 -1.86 1.13
N TYR A 304 15.08 -2.47 0.34
CA TYR A 304 15.43 -3.17 -0.91
C TYR A 304 15.06 -2.39 -2.18
N THR A 305 15.38 -2.95 -3.35
CA THR A 305 15.23 -2.26 -4.65
C THR A 305 13.82 -1.71 -4.89
N GLU A 306 12.75 -2.45 -4.62
CA GLU A 306 11.37 -1.97 -4.81
C GLU A 306 11.11 -0.67 -4.02
N HIS A 307 11.41 -0.67 -2.72
CA HIS A 307 11.24 0.49 -1.85
C HIS A 307 12.02 1.71 -2.39
N LYS A 308 13.27 1.51 -2.82
CA LYS A 308 14.11 2.60 -3.36
C LYS A 308 13.57 3.13 -4.68
N LEU A 309 13.18 2.26 -5.61
CA LEU A 309 12.68 2.66 -6.93
C LEU A 309 11.35 3.42 -6.84
N MET A 310 10.44 2.96 -5.98
CA MET A 310 9.16 3.64 -5.75
C MET A 310 9.33 5.08 -5.24
N GLY A 311 10.39 5.37 -4.49
CA GLY A 311 10.73 6.72 -4.04
C GLY A 311 11.58 7.52 -5.04
N ALA A 312 12.29 6.85 -5.95
CA ALA A 312 13.19 7.48 -6.91
C ALA A 312 12.46 8.05 -8.13
N VAL A 313 11.55 7.29 -8.76
CA VAL A 313 10.86 7.71 -9.99
C VAL A 313 10.15 9.06 -9.85
N PRO A 314 9.43 9.37 -8.74
CA PRO A 314 8.82 10.69 -8.54
C PRO A 314 9.80 11.85 -8.33
N ARG A 315 11.11 11.58 -8.21
CA ARG A 315 12.18 12.55 -7.93
C ARG A 315 13.16 12.73 -9.09
N GLU A 316 13.03 11.94 -10.14
CA GLU A 316 13.81 12.07 -11.39
C GLU A 316 13.29 13.23 -12.24
#